data_AF-A0A3D3YRG6-F1
#
_entry.id   AF-A0A3D3YRG6-F1
#
_cell.length_a   1.000
_cell.length_b   1.000
_cell.length_c   1.000
_cell.angle_alpha   90.00
_cell.angle_beta   90.00
_cell.angle_gamma   90.00
#
_symmetry.space_group_name_H-M   'P 1'
#
loop_
_entity.id
_entity.type
_entity.pdbx_description
1 polymer ?
#
loop_
_entity_poly.entity_id
_entity_poly.type
_entity_poly.pdbx_seq_one_letter_code
_entity_poly.pdbx_strand_id
1 'polypeptide(L)' 'MGRTAKLTISLPRELISFADEIAREKKISRSKVLSSCLQELAERHKVAEMAEGYKAIAKEQKHLAAMASEIEHEVIPEWR' A
#
# COMPACT_ATOMS: atom_id res chain seq x y z
N MET A 1 18.88 -11.65 -3.37
CA MET A 1 19.22 -10.66 -4.43
C MET A 1 18.14 -10.74 -5.50
N GLY A 2 17.28 -9.72 -5.61
CA GLY A 2 16.22 -9.71 -6.62
C GLY A 2 16.79 -9.61 -8.02
N ARG A 3 16.25 -10.39 -8.98
CA ARG A 3 16.67 -10.33 -10.39
C ARG A 3 16.22 -8.99 -10.98
N THR A 4 17.16 -8.08 -11.24
CA THR A 4 16.90 -6.84 -11.99
C THR A 4 16.84 -7.13 -13.48
N ALA A 5 15.75 -6.73 -14.14
CA ALA A 5 15.60 -6.78 -15.59
C ALA A 5 15.81 -5.37 -16.19
N LYS A 6 16.39 -5.29 -17.40
CA LYS A 6 16.47 -4.03 -18.14
C LYS A 6 15.14 -3.77 -18.84
N LEU A 7 14.65 -2.54 -18.73
CA LEU A 7 13.43 -2.08 -19.37
C LEU A 7 13.73 -0.80 -20.15
N THR A 8 13.26 -0.74 -21.40
CA THR A 8 13.29 0.45 -22.25
C THR A 8 11.86 0.93 -22.45
N ILE A 9 11.60 2.20 -22.15
CA ILE A 9 10.28 2.83 -22.27
C ILE A 9 10.38 4.14 -23.04
N SER A 10 9.29 4.50 -23.71
CA SER A 10 9.12 5.85 -24.26
C SER A 10 8.44 6.73 -23.20
N LEU A 11 8.98 7.93 -22.98
CA LEU A 11 8.43 8.91 -22.06
C LEU A 11 8.41 10.30 -22.72
N PRO A 12 7.44 11.16 -22.37
CA PRO A 12 7.49 12.58 -22.70
C PRO A 12 8.84 13.22 -22.32
N ARG A 13 9.38 14.08 -23.18
CA ARG A 13 10.68 14.74 -22.93
C ARG A 13 10.71 15.51 -21.62
N GLU A 14 9.61 16.18 -21.28
CA GLU A 14 9.45 16.93 -20.03
C GLU A 14 9.65 16.04 -18.80
N LEU A 15 9.11 14.81 -18.81
CA LEU A 15 9.28 13.87 -17.70
C LEU A 15 10.71 13.35 -17.59
N ILE A 16 11.42 13.20 -18.72
CA ILE A 16 12.84 12.83 -18.72
C ILE A 16 13.67 13.96 -18.10
N SER A 17 13.42 15.20 -18.51
CA SER A 17 14.10 16.38 -17.96
C SER A 17 13.85 16.54 -16.46
N PHE A 18 12.60 16.33 -16.02
CA PHE A 18 12.26 16.37 -14.60
C PHE A 18 12.97 15.27 -13.79
N ALA A 19 13.02 14.05 -14.32
CA ALA A 19 13.75 12.95 -13.67
C ALA A 19 15.26 13.24 -13.57
N ASP A 20 15.84 13.90 -14.56
CA ASP A 20 17.25 14.33 -14.56
C ASP A 20 17.54 15.40 -13.50
N GLU A 21 16.63 16.36 -13.34
CA GLU A 21 16.75 17.38 -12.30
C GLU A 21 16.77 16.76 -10.90
N ILE A 22 15.81 15.86 -10.61
CA ILE A 22 15.76 15.14 -9.33
C ILE A 22 17.02 14.28 -9.14
N ALA A 23 17.48 13.61 -10.20
CA ALA A 23 18.68 12.78 -10.16
C ALA A 23 19.91 13.61 -9.77
N ARG A 24 20.05 14.81 -10.35
CA ARG A 24 21.12 15.76 -10.04
C ARG A 24 21.03 16.28 -8.59
N GLU A 25 19.85 16.72 -8.15
CA GLU A 25 19.63 17.22 -6.79
C GLU A 25 19.95 16.17 -5.73
N LYS A 26 19.49 14.94 -5.96
CA LYS A 26 19.66 13.82 -5.02
C LYS A 26 20.97 13.06 -5.21
N LYS A 27 21.81 13.43 -6.19
CA LYS A 27 23.06 12.75 -6.56
C LYS A 27 22.89 11.24 -6.79
N ILE A 28 21.83 10.86 -7.49
CA ILE A 28 21.51 9.47 -7.85
C ILE A 28 21.32 9.36 -9.36
N SER A 29 21.24 8.14 -9.90
CA SER A 29 20.97 7.95 -11.33
C SER A 29 19.50 8.21 -11.67
N ARG A 30 19.24 8.61 -12.92
CA ARG A 30 17.87 8.68 -13.48
C ARG A 30 17.11 7.36 -13.31
N SER A 31 17.77 6.22 -13.55
CA SER A 31 17.17 4.90 -13.34
C SER A 31 16.76 4.67 -11.89
N LYS A 32 17.54 5.17 -10.92
CA LYS A 32 17.21 5.07 -9.51
C LYS A 32 15.97 5.91 -9.18
N VAL A 33 15.88 7.15 -9.69
CA VAL A 33 14.69 8.01 -9.53
C VAL A 33 13.44 7.29 -10.03
N LEU A 34 13.48 6.77 -11.26
CA LEU A 34 12.34 6.07 -11.86
C LEU A 34 11.97 4.81 -11.07
N SER A 35 12.96 4.01 -10.66
CA SER A 35 12.70 2.80 -9.87
C SER A 35 12.09 3.09 -8.51
N SER A 36 12.53 4.16 -7.83
CA SER A 36 11.97 4.59 -6.56
C SER A 36 10.53 5.08 -6.72
N CYS A 37 10.23 5.83 -7.78
CA CYS A 37 8.87 6.29 -8.05
C CYS A 37 7.91 5.12 -8.33
N LEU A 38 8.35 4.12 -9.10
CA LEU A 38 7.59 2.89 -9.32
C LEU A 38 7.39 2.08 -8.04
N GLN A 39 8.39 2.03 -7.16
CA GLN A 39 8.30 1.34 -5.88
C GLN A 39 7.30 2.04 -4.94
N GLU A 40 7.34 3.38 -4.86
CA GLU A 40 6.36 4.15 -4.10
C GLU A 40 4.94 3.96 -4.63
N LEU A 41 4.76 3.93 -5.96
CA LEU A 41 3.48 3.67 -6.58
C LEU A 41 2.97 2.25 -6.23
N ALA A 42 3.82 1.23 -6.34
CA ALA A 42 3.47 -0.14 -5.98
C ALA A 42 3.06 -0.26 -4.51
N GLU A 43 3.77 0.41 -3.60
CA GLU A 43 3.40 0.41 -2.17
C GLU A 43 2.06 1.11 -1.94
N ARG A 44 1.79 2.23 -2.60
CA ARG A 44 0.49 2.91 -2.52
C ARG A 44 -0.66 2.02 -3.02
N HIS A 45 -0.45 1.30 -4.11
CA HIS A 45 -1.43 0.33 -4.61
C HIS A 45 -1.69 -0.79 -3.59
N LYS A 46 -0.64 -1.38 -3.03
CA LYS A 46 -0.75 -2.41 -2.01
C LYS A 46 -1.50 -1.92 -0.76
N VAL A 47 -1.20 -0.70 -0.30
CA VAL A 47 -1.89 -0.09 0.85
C VAL A 47 -3.36 0.18 0.51
N ALA A 48 -3.68 0.62 -0.71
CA ALA A 48 -5.05 0.84 -1.14
C ALA A 48 -5.85 -0.47 -1.18
N GLU A 49 -5.29 -1.54 -1.74
CA GLU A 49 -5.90 -2.88 -1.74
C GLU A 49 -6.12 -3.40 -0.31
N MET A 50 -5.14 -3.20 0.59
CA MET A 50 -5.30 -3.54 2.00
C MET A 50 -6.42 -2.73 2.65
N ALA A 51 -6.54 -1.44 2.37
CA ALA A 51 -7.59 -0.60 2.92
C ALA A 51 -9.00 -1.06 2.48
N GLU A 52 -9.14 -1.56 1.25
CA GLU A 52 -10.38 -2.20 0.79
C GLU A 52 -10.65 -3.51 1.53
N GLY A 53 -9.62 -4.36 1.69
CA GLY A 53 -9.71 -5.60 2.46
C GLY A 53 -10.09 -5.36 3.93
N TYR A 54 -9.50 -4.37 4.59
CA TYR A 54 -9.84 -4.00 5.97
C TYR A 54 -11.27 -3.47 6.09
N LYS A 55 -11.78 -2.70 5.12
CA LYS A 55 -13.18 -2.26 5.11
C LYS A 55 -14.15 -3.43 4.96
N ALA A 56 -13.81 -4.42 4.13
CA ALA A 56 -14.61 -5.63 3.96
C ALA A 56 -14.64 -6.47 5.26
N ILE A 57 -13.47 -6.72 5.86
CA ILE A 57 -13.34 -7.48 7.11
C ILE A 57 -14.00 -6.75 8.28
N ALA A 58 -13.89 -5.42 8.37
CA ALA A 58 -14.54 -4.64 9.44
C ALA A 58 -16.07 -4.81 9.43
N LYS A 59 -16.69 -4.97 8.25
CA LYS A 59 -18.13 -5.22 8.13
C LYS A 59 -18.51 -6.59 8.67
N GLU A 60 -17.73 -7.63 8.39
CA GLU A 60 -17.95 -8.98 8.91
C GLU A 60 -17.68 -9.06 10.42
N GLN A 61 -16.59 -8.44 10.88
CA GLN A 61 -16.23 -8.38 12.31
C GLN A 61 -17.29 -7.64 13.13
N LYS A 62 -17.90 -6.58 12.59
CA LYS A 62 -19.01 -5.88 13.26
C LYS A 62 -20.24 -6.79 13.42
N HIS A 63 -20.52 -7.65 12.43
CA HIS A 63 -21.63 -8.58 12.50
C HIS A 63 -21.37 -9.72 13.50
N LEU A 64 -20.17 -10.29 13.46
CA LEU A 64 -19.70 -11.27 14.43
C LEU A 64 -19.68 -10.72 15.87
N ALA A 65 -19.21 -9.50 16.08
CA ALA A 65 -19.19 -8.87 17.40
C ALA A 65 -20.62 -8.60 17.93
N ALA A 66 -21.57 -8.23 17.07
CA ALA A 66 -22.96 -8.07 17.47
C ALA A 66 -23.58 -9.40 17.91
N MET A 67 -23.36 -10.48 17.15
CA MET A 67 -23.83 -11.82 17.51
C MET A 67 -23.16 -12.36 18.78
N ALA A 68 -21.85 -12.12 18.92
CA ALA A 68 -21.10 -12.58 20.10
C ALA A 68 -21.53 -11.83 21.37
N SER A 69 -21.84 -10.53 21.28
CA SER A 69 -22.31 -9.73 22.42
C SER A 69 -23.64 -10.21 23.00
N GLU A 70 -24.51 -10.77 22.16
CA GLU A 70 -25.77 -11.39 22.59
C GLU A 70 -25.50 -12.68 23.40
N ILE A 71 -24.54 -13.49 22.95
CA ILE A 71 -24.15 -14.75 23.63
C ILE A 71 -23.35 -14.48 24.91
N GLU A 72 -22.51 -13.46 24.93
CA GLU A 72 -21.73 -13.07 26.12
C GLU A 72 -22.63 -12.71 27.32
N HIS A 73 -23.77 -12.06 27.08
CA HIS A 73 -24.75 -11.74 28.13
C HIS A 73 -25.40 -13.00 28.74
N GLU A 74 -25.46 -14.10 28.01
CA GLU A 74 -26.07 -15.35 28.50
C GLU A 74 -25.10 -16.20 29.32
N VAL A 75 -23.78 -16.08 29.08
CA VAL A 75 -22.77 -17.02 29.61
C VAL A 75 -21.91 -16.40 30.71
N ILE A 76 -21.76 -15.07 30.76
CA ILE A 76 -20.94 -14.39 31.79
C ILE A 76 -21.83 -14.07 33.01
N PRO A 77 -21.61 -14.69 34.18
CA PRO A 77 -22.38 -14.37 35.38
C PRO A 77 -22.02 -12.97 35.88
N GLU A 78 -23.01 -12.19 36.35
CA GLU A 78 -22.85 -10.81 36.85
C GLU A 78 -22.05 -10.65 38.15
N TRP A 79 -21.25 -11.63 38.57
CA TRP A 79 -20.52 -11.54 39.84
C TRP A 79 -19.27 -10.69 39.65
N ARG A 80 -19.39 -9.41 40.02
CA ARG A 80 -18.27 -8.55 40.38
C ARG A 80 -18.19 -8.40 41.90
#